data_AF-A0A226DDW7-F1
#
_entry.id   AF-A0A226DDW7-F1
#
_cell.length_a   1.000
_cell.length_b   1.000
_cell.length_c   1.000
_cell.angle_alpha   90.00
_cell.angle_beta   90.00
_cell.angle_gamma   90.00
#
_symmetry.space_group_name_H-M   'P 1'
#
loop_
_entity.id
_entity.type
_entity.pdbx_description
1 polymer ?
#
loop_
_entity_poly.entity_id
_entity_poly.type
_entity_poly.pdbx_seq_one_letter_code
_entity_poly.pdbx_strand_id
1 'polypeptide(L)'
;MCHRLKCIPFEFDKKSGRFVKTKSIGLIRMFKLQCVLTAIYCTAMFLNICFGPLTMSGRLQGFAMLLASLAAGIPRWNYSIDIAPIQIINAILDFEETIMDSLPKIPISRGTKAVKIFLFLVEVGVFSYPILVFLLLRFLPCTPPFILSMLAACERSPAMSLRYGIKLGVHMFETWMAFHNKYSGTTWILYVLLR
;
A
#
# COMPACT_ATOMS: atom_id res chain seq x y z
N MET A 1 0.10 -10.55 -4.25
CA MET A 1 1.24 -9.60 -4.16
C MET A 1 1.89 -9.48 -2.78
N CYS A 2 1.14 -9.34 -1.67
CA CYS A 2 1.76 -8.95 -0.40
C CYS A 2 2.82 -9.93 0.14
N HIS A 3 2.70 -11.21 -0.16
CA HIS A 3 3.72 -12.21 0.16
C HIS A 3 5.09 -11.89 -0.49
N ARG A 4 5.09 -11.47 -1.76
CA ARG A 4 6.33 -11.06 -2.47
C ARG A 4 6.90 -9.74 -1.94
N LEU A 5 6.02 -8.79 -1.62
CA LEU A 5 6.40 -7.47 -1.11
C LEU A 5 6.68 -7.44 0.40
N LYS A 6 6.44 -8.54 1.12
CA LYS A 6 6.57 -8.65 2.58
C LYS A 6 5.82 -7.55 3.35
N CYS A 7 4.63 -7.17 2.86
CA CYS A 7 3.88 -6.01 3.36
C CYS A 7 2.92 -6.28 4.53
N ILE A 8 2.86 -7.52 5.02
CA ILE A 8 2.11 -7.91 6.23
C ILE A 8 2.98 -8.83 7.10
N PRO A 9 2.91 -8.74 8.44
CA PRO A 9 3.70 -9.57 9.34
C PRO A 9 3.03 -10.93 9.63
N PHE A 10 2.28 -11.47 8.67
CA PHE A 10 1.50 -12.69 8.81
C PHE A 10 1.74 -13.63 7.62
N GLU A 11 1.77 -14.92 7.91
CA GLU A 11 1.99 -15.99 6.94
C GLU A 11 0.91 -17.05 7.11
N PHE A 12 0.50 -17.67 6.00
CA PHE A 12 -0.43 -18.80 6.03
C PHE A 12 0.33 -20.07 6.43
N ASP A 13 -0.05 -20.67 7.55
CA ASP A 13 0.49 -21.94 8.00
C ASP A 13 -0.32 -23.09 7.41
N LYS A 14 0.29 -23.80 6.45
CA LYS A 14 -0.33 -24.94 5.77
C LYS A 14 -0.69 -26.09 6.72
N LYS A 15 -0.05 -26.20 7.89
CA LYS A 15 -0.33 -27.27 8.85
C LYS A 15 -1.60 -27.00 9.65
N SER A 16 -1.82 -25.74 10.02
CA SER A 16 -3.01 -25.34 10.80
C SER A 16 -4.14 -24.78 9.95
N GLY A 17 -3.93 -24.56 8.65
CA GLY A 17 -4.92 -23.92 7.77
C GLY A 17 -5.17 -22.44 8.07
N ARG A 18 -4.31 -21.83 8.91
CA ARG A 18 -4.56 -20.51 9.52
C ARG A 18 -3.45 -19.52 9.21
N PHE A 19 -3.81 -18.24 9.18
CA PHE A 19 -2.83 -17.16 9.20
C PHE A 19 -2.27 -16.99 10.60
N VAL A 20 -0.94 -17.05 10.71
CA VAL A 20 -0.20 -16.88 11.95
C VAL A 20 0.80 -15.74 11.80
N LYS A 21 1.19 -15.13 12.93
CA LYS A 21 2.26 -14.13 12.94
C LYS A 21 3.55 -14.78 12.45
N THR A 22 4.23 -14.14 11.50
CA THR A 22 5.49 -14.70 10.99
C THR A 22 6.53 -14.80 12.11
N LYS A 23 7.33 -15.87 12.07
CA LYS A 23 8.52 -16.02 12.92
C LYS A 23 9.79 -15.51 12.23
N SER A 24 9.69 -15.16 10.95
CA SER A 24 10.84 -14.70 10.15
C SER A 24 11.28 -13.30 10.60
N ILE A 25 12.44 -13.23 11.26
CA ILE A 25 13.06 -11.98 11.70
C ILE A 25 13.28 -11.03 10.51
N GLY A 26 13.67 -11.58 9.35
CA GLY A 26 13.88 -10.80 8.12
C GLY A 26 12.59 -10.16 7.60
N LEU A 27 11.46 -10.89 7.63
CA LEU A 27 10.17 -10.34 7.22
C LEU A 27 9.72 -9.22 8.18
N ILE A 28 9.84 -9.45 9.49
CA ILE A 28 9.48 -8.46 10.51
C ILE A 28 10.33 -7.18 10.35
N ARG A 29 11.65 -7.32 10.15
CA ARG A 29 12.55 -6.19 9.91
C ARG A 29 12.17 -5.42 8.64
N MET A 30 11.88 -6.13 7.55
CA MET A 30 11.47 -5.51 6.30
C MET A 30 10.14 -4.76 6.44
N PHE A 31 9.15 -5.36 7.10
CA PHE A 31 7.86 -4.71 7.36
C PHE A 31 8.03 -3.46 8.23
N LYS A 32 8.83 -3.53 9.31
CA LYS A 32 9.17 -2.36 10.15
C LYS A 32 9.85 -1.26 9.35
N LEU A 33 10.80 -1.63 8.47
CA LEU A 33 11.46 -0.68 7.58
C LEU A 33 10.45 0.01 6.65
N GLN A 34 9.52 -0.73 6.04
CA GLN A 34 8.46 -0.13 5.21
C GLN A 34 7.60 0.85 6.00
N CYS A 35 7.23 0.51 7.24
CA CYS A 35 6.51 1.43 8.11
C CYS A 35 7.33 2.70 8.34
N VAL A 36 8.58 2.59 8.83
CA VAL A 36 9.46 3.76 9.05
C VAL A 36 9.62 4.60 7.79
N LEU A 37 9.82 3.98 6.64
CA LEU A 37 9.90 4.69 5.36
C LEU A 37 8.60 5.41 5.00
N THR A 38 7.43 4.80 5.24
CA THR A 38 6.14 5.49 5.05
C THR A 38 6.02 6.70 5.97
N ALA A 39 6.45 6.62 7.22
CA ALA A 39 6.43 7.76 8.14
C ALA A 39 7.33 8.90 7.65
N ILE A 40 8.58 8.58 7.28
CA ILE A 40 9.53 9.56 6.70
C ILE A 40 8.95 10.19 5.43
N TYR A 41 8.37 9.37 4.55
CA TYR A 41 7.77 9.82 3.30
C TYR A 41 6.59 10.77 3.53
N CYS A 42 5.69 10.46 4.48
CA CYS A 42 4.61 11.34 4.89
C CYS A 42 5.12 12.66 5.48
N THR A 43 6.15 12.62 6.32
CA THR A 43 6.77 13.84 6.86
C THR A 43 7.39 14.70 5.76
N ALA A 44 8.11 14.09 4.82
CA ALA A 44 8.70 14.80 3.69
C ALA A 44 7.61 15.45 2.80
N MET A 45 6.54 14.72 2.49
CA MET A 45 5.39 15.28 1.77
C MET A 45 4.75 16.45 2.53
N PHE A 46 4.53 16.31 3.84
CA PHE A 46 3.96 17.38 4.66
C PHE A 46 4.83 18.65 4.63
N LEU A 47 6.14 18.51 4.85
CA LEU A 47 7.09 19.62 4.77
C LEU A 47 7.07 20.28 3.39
N ASN A 48 7.02 19.49 2.31
CA ASN A 48 6.94 20.01 0.94
C ASN A 48 5.61 20.73 0.66
N ILE A 49 4.50 20.27 1.22
CA ILE A 49 3.19 20.93 1.09
C ILE A 49 3.19 22.28 1.82
N CYS A 50 3.73 22.32 3.04
CA CYS A 50 3.73 23.51 3.89
C CYS A 50 4.75 24.57 3.46
N PHE A 51 5.98 24.15 3.16
CA PHE A 51 7.12 25.04 2.95
C PHE A 51 7.72 24.98 1.54
N GLY A 52 7.31 23.99 0.73
CA GLY A 52 7.82 23.82 -0.62
C GLY A 52 7.26 24.86 -1.61
N PRO A 53 7.98 25.11 -2.71
CA PRO A 53 7.59 26.04 -3.77
C PRO A 53 6.54 25.42 -4.71
N LEU A 54 5.43 24.93 -4.14
CA LEU A 54 4.34 24.31 -4.88
C LEU A 54 3.27 25.33 -5.29
N THR A 55 2.70 25.14 -6.48
CA THR A 55 1.48 25.83 -6.89
C THR A 55 0.30 25.40 -6.02
N MET A 56 -0.80 26.18 -6.01
CA MET A 56 -2.00 25.83 -5.25
C MET A 56 -2.55 24.44 -5.64
N SER A 57 -2.58 24.13 -6.94
CA SER A 57 -2.96 22.82 -7.46
C SER A 57 -2.02 21.71 -6.97
N GLY A 58 -0.70 21.94 -7.01
CA GLY A 58 0.29 21.00 -6.49
C GLY A 58 0.14 20.73 -4.99
N ARG A 59 -0.21 21.75 -4.20
CA ARG A 59 -0.50 21.58 -2.76
C ARG A 59 -1.75 20.73 -2.52
N LEU A 60 -2.83 20.96 -3.28
CA LEU A 60 -4.05 20.16 -3.15
C LEU A 60 -3.81 18.69 -3.52
N GLN A 61 -3.10 18.44 -4.63
CA GLN A 61 -2.71 17.09 -5.03
C GLN A 61 -1.82 16.43 -3.96
N GLY A 62 -0.84 17.16 -3.44
CA GLY A 62 0.02 16.68 -2.37
C GLY A 62 -0.75 16.34 -1.10
N PHE A 63 -1.70 17.19 -0.70
CA PHE A 63 -2.53 16.98 0.47
C PHE A 63 -3.40 15.72 0.34
N ALA A 64 -4.03 15.50 -0.81
CA ALA A 64 -4.80 14.29 -1.08
C ALA A 64 -3.93 13.01 -0.95
N MET A 65 -2.70 13.06 -1.48
CA MET A 65 -1.77 11.93 -1.38
C MET A 65 -1.21 11.72 0.03
N LEU A 66 -0.98 12.80 0.77
CA LEU A 66 -0.62 12.73 2.18
C LEU A 66 -1.72 12.05 2.99
N LEU A 67 -2.98 12.49 2.85
CA LEU A 67 -4.13 11.87 3.52
C LEU A 67 -4.26 10.39 3.17
N ALA A 68 -4.16 10.04 1.88
CA ALA A 68 -4.22 8.64 1.45
C ALA A 68 -3.05 7.80 2.02
N SER A 69 -1.87 8.39 2.16
CA SER A 69 -0.70 7.72 2.72
C SER A 69 -0.79 7.54 4.24
N LEU A 70 -1.34 8.53 4.95
CA LEU A 70 -1.63 8.44 6.39
C LEU A 70 -2.72 7.41 6.67
N ALA A 71 -3.82 7.42 5.90
CA ALA A 71 -4.90 6.44 6.04
C ALA A 71 -4.39 5.00 5.81
N ALA A 72 -3.44 4.80 4.90
CA ALA A 72 -2.79 3.51 4.69
C ALA A 72 -1.72 3.18 5.76
N GLY A 73 -1.01 4.18 6.26
CA GLY A 73 0.13 4.02 7.18
C GLY A 73 -0.26 3.83 8.64
N ILE A 74 -1.27 4.56 9.13
CA ILE A 74 -1.69 4.54 10.54
C ILE A 74 -2.11 3.13 10.99
N PRO A 75 -2.99 2.40 10.27
CA PRO A 75 -3.38 1.04 10.68
C PRO A 75 -2.19 0.09 10.76
N ARG A 76 -1.19 0.26 9.87
CA ARG A 76 0.02 -0.56 9.84
C ARG A 76 0.90 -0.38 11.06
N TRP A 77 0.85 0.78 11.71
CA TRP A 77 1.66 1.03 12.90
C TRP A 77 1.17 0.21 14.10
N ASN A 78 -0.13 -0.13 14.10
CA ASN A 78 -0.78 -0.85 15.19
C ASN A 78 -0.62 -2.38 15.12
N TYR A 79 0.16 -2.90 14.16
CA TYR A 79 0.31 -4.34 13.88
C TYR A 79 0.75 -5.22 15.06
N SER A 80 1.40 -4.65 16.08
CA SER A 80 1.82 -5.40 17.27
C SER A 80 0.72 -5.54 18.31
N ILE A 81 -0.27 -4.65 18.29
CA ILE A 81 -1.35 -4.54 19.29
C ILE A 81 -2.64 -5.15 18.74
N ASP A 82 -2.93 -4.91 17.46
CA ASP A 82 -4.17 -5.36 16.83
C ASP A 82 -3.96 -6.60 15.95
N ILE A 83 -4.34 -7.75 16.52
CA ILE A 83 -4.41 -9.05 15.82
C ILE A 83 -5.82 -9.33 15.28
N ALA A 84 -6.80 -8.47 15.55
CA ALA A 84 -8.20 -8.71 15.23
C ALA A 84 -8.43 -8.98 13.73
N PRO A 85 -7.74 -8.30 12.78
CA PRO A 85 -7.96 -8.57 11.36
C PRO A 85 -7.62 -9.98 10.92
N ILE A 86 -6.58 -10.54 11.52
CA ILE A 86 -6.17 -11.90 11.22
C ILE A 86 -7.08 -12.90 11.92
N GLN A 87 -7.57 -12.58 13.12
CA GLN A 87 -8.55 -13.41 13.80
C GLN A 87 -9.86 -13.51 13.01
N ILE A 88 -10.36 -12.40 12.45
CA ILE A 88 -11.56 -12.44 11.60
C ILE A 88 -11.31 -13.27 10.33
N ILE A 89 -10.16 -13.10 9.66
CA ILE A 89 -9.83 -13.93 8.49
C ILE A 89 -9.79 -15.41 8.88
N ASN A 90 -9.15 -15.76 10.01
CA ASN A 90 -9.12 -17.14 10.49
C ASN A 90 -10.52 -17.65 10.87
N ALA A 91 -11.37 -16.83 11.46
CA ALA A 91 -12.75 -17.23 11.78
C ALA A 91 -13.59 -17.48 10.53
N ILE A 92 -13.37 -16.71 9.46
CA ILE A 92 -13.98 -16.95 8.14
C ILE A 92 -13.48 -18.27 7.56
N LEU A 93 -12.17 -18.55 7.63
CA LEU A 93 -11.61 -19.83 7.17
C LEU A 93 -12.18 -21.01 7.96
N ASP A 94 -12.25 -20.90 9.29
CA ASP A 94 -12.84 -21.93 10.14
C ASP A 94 -14.34 -22.15 9.80
N PHE A 95 -15.07 -21.07 9.48
CA PHE A 95 -16.46 -21.14 9.02
C PHE A 95 -16.58 -21.83 7.65
N GLU A 96 -15.71 -21.48 6.70
CA GLU A 96 -15.69 -22.11 5.37
C GLU A 96 -15.41 -23.61 5.48
N GLU A 97 -14.42 -24.02 6.27
CA GLU A 97 -14.07 -25.43 6.46
C GLU A 97 -15.16 -26.22 7.20
N THR A 98 -15.77 -25.64 8.23
CA THR A 98 -16.71 -26.38 9.09
C THR A 98 -18.15 -26.38 8.56
N ILE A 99 -18.61 -25.25 8.02
CA ILE A 99 -20.03 -25.01 7.76
C ILE A 99 -20.36 -25.07 6.27
N MET A 100 -19.48 -24.63 5.36
CA MET A 100 -19.83 -24.67 3.94
C MET A 100 -19.87 -26.08 3.35
N ASP A 101 -19.07 -27.02 3.87
CA ASP A 101 -19.09 -28.40 3.40
C ASP A 101 -20.38 -29.15 3.78
N SER A 102 -21.09 -28.68 4.81
CA SER A 102 -22.35 -29.28 5.28
C SER A 102 -23.61 -28.59 4.75
N LEU A 103 -23.49 -27.42 4.11
CA LEU A 103 -24.63 -26.66 3.59
C LEU A 103 -24.89 -26.93 2.10
N PRO A 104 -26.16 -27.01 1.67
CA PRO A 104 -26.49 -27.02 0.24
C PRO A 104 -25.98 -25.73 -0.41
N LYS A 105 -25.49 -25.81 -1.65
CA LYS A 105 -24.96 -24.65 -2.39
C LYS A 105 -26.00 -23.52 -2.44
N ILE A 106 -25.80 -22.52 -1.58
CA ILE A 106 -26.68 -21.35 -1.50
C ILE A 106 -26.48 -20.53 -2.77
N PRO A 107 -27.55 -20.13 -3.49
CA PRO A 107 -27.41 -19.28 -4.66
C PRO A 107 -26.79 -17.94 -4.26
N ILE A 108 -25.79 -17.51 -5.03
CA ILE A 108 -25.05 -16.27 -4.76
C ILE A 108 -26.03 -15.09 -4.76
N SER A 109 -26.10 -14.38 -3.64
CA SER A 109 -26.94 -13.19 -3.52
C SER A 109 -26.44 -12.06 -4.43
N ARG A 110 -27.33 -11.13 -4.81
CA ARG A 110 -26.92 -9.91 -5.54
C ARG A 110 -25.88 -9.10 -4.76
N GLY A 111 -25.99 -9.08 -3.43
CA GLY A 111 -25.01 -8.43 -2.54
C GLY A 111 -23.62 -9.06 -2.63
N THR A 112 -23.53 -10.39 -2.55
CA THR A 112 -22.26 -11.12 -2.69
C THR A 112 -21.60 -10.88 -4.05
N LYS A 113 -22.40 -10.83 -5.13
CA LYS A 113 -21.90 -10.50 -6.47
C LYS A 113 -21.34 -9.07 -6.51
N ALA A 114 -22.00 -8.10 -5.89
CA ALA A 114 -21.53 -6.72 -5.82
C ALA A 114 -20.23 -6.59 -5.03
N VAL A 115 -20.12 -7.23 -3.86
CA VAL A 115 -18.89 -7.25 -3.04
C VAL A 115 -17.73 -7.87 -3.83
N LYS A 116 -17.96 -8.97 -4.56
CA LYS A 116 -16.94 -9.60 -5.39
C LYS A 116 -16.43 -8.66 -6.51
N ILE A 117 -17.33 -7.95 -7.17
CA ILE A 117 -16.97 -6.96 -8.20
C ILE A 117 -16.18 -5.81 -7.56
N PHE A 118 -16.62 -5.31 -6.41
CA PHE A 118 -15.91 -4.26 -5.68
C PHE A 118 -14.48 -4.67 -5.30
N LEU A 119 -14.31 -5.86 -4.72
CA LEU A 119 -12.99 -6.39 -4.37
C LEU A 119 -12.07 -6.53 -5.58
N PHE A 120 -12.62 -7.01 -6.70
CA PHE A 120 -11.87 -7.09 -7.96
C PHE A 120 -11.43 -5.71 -8.47
N LEU A 121 -12.32 -4.72 -8.46
CA LEU A 121 -11.99 -3.35 -8.85
C LEU A 121 -10.93 -2.72 -7.94
N VAL A 122 -11.02 -2.97 -6.64
CA VAL A 122 -10.03 -2.52 -5.65
C VAL A 122 -8.68 -3.17 -5.93
N GLU A 123 -8.62 -4.47 -6.19
CA GLU A 123 -7.37 -5.19 -6.48
C GLU A 123 -6.72 -4.68 -7.78
N VAL A 124 -7.50 -4.52 -8.85
CA VAL A 124 -7.03 -3.94 -10.11
C VAL A 124 -6.56 -2.50 -9.90
N GLY A 125 -7.29 -1.70 -9.13
CA GLY A 125 -6.93 -0.31 -8.81
C GLY A 125 -5.61 -0.20 -8.03
N VAL A 126 -5.45 -1.02 -6.98
CA VAL A 126 -4.23 -1.07 -6.16
C VAL A 126 -3.02 -1.51 -6.98
N PHE A 127 -3.21 -2.41 -7.96
CA PHE A 127 -2.13 -2.85 -8.84
C PHE A 127 -1.76 -1.82 -9.91
N SER A 128 -2.77 -1.25 -10.57
CA SER A 128 -2.59 -0.32 -11.68
C SER A 128 -2.06 1.04 -11.24
N TYR A 129 -2.47 1.52 -10.06
CA TYR A 129 -2.07 2.84 -9.56
C TYR A 129 -0.54 3.05 -9.49
N PRO A 130 0.27 2.18 -8.87
CA PRO A 130 1.72 2.34 -8.86
C PRO A 130 2.37 2.28 -10.25
N ILE A 131 1.80 1.49 -11.19
CA ILE A 131 2.28 1.44 -12.57
C ILE A 131 2.02 2.78 -13.27
N LEU A 132 0.83 3.35 -13.09
CA LEU A 132 0.49 4.66 -13.63
C LEU A 132 1.38 5.75 -13.03
N VAL A 133 1.67 5.70 -11.72
CA VAL A 133 2.62 6.61 -11.07
C VAL A 133 4.03 6.47 -11.67
N PHE A 134 4.51 5.25 -11.89
CA PHE A 134 5.80 5.01 -12.53
C PHE A 134 5.86 5.64 -13.93
N LEU A 135 4.85 5.39 -14.76
CA LEU A 135 4.77 5.95 -16.11
C LEU A 135 4.70 7.47 -16.06
N LEU A 136 3.84 8.03 -15.21
CA LEU A 136 3.72 9.48 -15.00
C LEU A 136 5.08 10.09 -14.66
N LEU A 137 5.82 9.54 -13.71
CA LEU A 137 7.13 10.06 -13.31
C LEU A 137 8.18 9.97 -14.42
N ARG A 138 8.06 8.99 -15.33
CA ARG A 138 8.96 8.90 -16.49
C ARG A 138 8.76 10.07 -17.46
N PHE A 139 7.51 10.51 -17.66
CA PHE A 139 7.18 11.64 -18.53
C PHE A 139 7.30 13.00 -17.82
N LEU A 140 6.81 13.09 -16.58
CA LEU A 140 6.73 14.29 -15.77
C LEU A 140 7.38 14.03 -14.39
N PRO A 141 8.71 14.05 -14.30
CA PRO A 141 9.42 13.69 -13.07
C PRO A 141 9.23 14.71 -11.94
N CYS A 142 8.90 15.95 -12.26
CA CYS A 142 8.74 17.04 -11.30
C CYS A 142 7.30 17.20 -10.83
N THR A 143 6.41 16.23 -11.11
CA THR A 143 5.03 16.29 -10.64
C THR A 143 4.97 16.19 -9.12
N PRO A 144 4.31 17.13 -8.42
CA PRO A 144 4.06 17.01 -6.98
C PRO A 144 3.13 15.83 -6.66
N PRO A 145 3.26 15.17 -5.49
CA PRO A 145 4.17 15.42 -4.39
C PRO A 145 5.38 14.47 -4.37
N PHE A 146 5.83 13.96 -5.51
CA PHE A 146 6.88 12.93 -5.56
C PHE A 146 8.26 13.52 -5.25
N ILE A 147 9.20 12.69 -4.77
CA ILE A 147 10.52 13.07 -4.25
C ILE A 147 11.27 14.01 -5.18
N LEU A 148 11.26 13.75 -6.49
CA LEU A 148 11.96 14.60 -7.45
C LEU A 148 11.40 16.03 -7.49
N SER A 149 10.09 16.21 -7.30
CA SER A 149 9.47 17.55 -7.18
C SER A 149 9.91 18.30 -5.92
N MET A 150 10.42 17.61 -4.91
CA MET A 150 10.93 18.22 -3.67
C MET A 150 12.38 18.72 -3.82
N LEU A 151 13.08 18.30 -4.88
CA LEU A 151 14.46 18.70 -5.13
C LEU A 151 14.49 20.00 -5.93
N ALA A 152 15.18 21.02 -5.39
CA ALA A 152 15.32 22.34 -6.01
C ALA A 152 15.91 22.32 -7.44
N ALA A 153 16.55 21.23 -7.85
CA ALA A 153 17.20 21.07 -9.15
C ALA A 153 16.38 20.25 -10.17
N CYS A 154 15.08 19.98 -9.92
CA CYS A 154 14.29 19.11 -10.80
C CYS A 154 14.22 19.63 -12.25
N GLU A 155 14.16 20.95 -12.45
CA GLU A 155 14.10 21.59 -13.78
C GLU A 155 15.48 21.95 -14.37
N ARG A 156 16.53 22.06 -13.55
CA ARG A 156 17.88 22.47 -14.01
C ARG A 156 18.73 21.26 -14.39
N SER A 157 18.72 20.94 -15.68
CA SER A 157 19.56 19.90 -16.30
C SER A 157 21.01 20.37 -16.45
N PRO A 158 22.01 19.60 -15.97
CA PRO A 158 22.97 19.00 -16.92
C PRO A 158 23.52 17.60 -16.52
N ALA A 159 24.11 16.91 -17.52
CA ALA A 159 24.85 15.62 -17.55
C ALA A 159 24.03 14.29 -17.46
N MET A 160 24.28 13.38 -18.42
CA MET A 160 23.24 12.55 -19.08
C MET A 160 23.13 11.08 -18.64
N SER A 161 24.12 10.44 -18.01
CA SER A 161 24.04 9.00 -17.64
C SER A 161 23.91 8.73 -16.14
N LEU A 162 24.76 9.33 -15.30
CA LEU A 162 24.74 9.14 -13.84
C LEU A 162 23.43 9.66 -13.22
N ARG A 163 22.86 10.75 -13.75
CA ARG A 163 21.53 11.26 -13.35
C ARG A 163 20.38 10.37 -13.81
N TYR A 164 20.51 9.64 -14.93
CA TYR A 164 19.45 8.74 -15.40
C TYR A 164 19.27 7.56 -14.44
N GLY A 165 20.37 6.96 -13.98
CA GLY A 165 20.34 5.89 -12.98
C GLY A 165 19.68 6.34 -11.68
N ILE A 166 20.06 7.52 -11.17
CA ILE A 166 19.46 8.11 -9.95
C ILE A 166 17.97 8.38 -10.16
N LYS A 167 17.59 9.01 -11.27
CA LYS A 167 16.19 9.31 -11.60
C LYS A 167 15.36 8.03 -11.69
N LEU A 168 15.85 7.01 -12.39
CA LEU A 168 15.21 5.71 -12.46
C LEU A 168 15.09 5.06 -11.09
N GLY A 169 16.14 5.12 -10.27
CA GLY A 169 16.15 4.64 -8.90
C GLY A 169 15.09 5.31 -8.03
N VAL A 170 14.94 6.63 -8.12
CA VAL A 170 13.88 7.36 -7.41
C VAL A 170 12.50 6.93 -7.92
N HIS A 171 12.29 6.78 -9.22
CA HIS A 171 11.00 6.31 -9.75
C HIS A 171 10.68 4.87 -9.29
N MET A 172 11.67 3.98 -9.28
CA MET A 172 11.52 2.62 -8.76
C MET A 172 11.18 2.64 -7.26
N PHE A 173 11.86 3.49 -6.48
CA PHE A 173 11.58 3.68 -5.07
C PHE A 173 10.16 4.19 -4.83
N GLU A 174 9.74 5.23 -5.54
CA GLU A 174 8.37 5.78 -5.49
C GLU A 174 7.31 4.73 -5.80
N THR A 175 7.55 3.95 -6.84
CA THR A 175 6.65 2.88 -7.26
C THR A 175 6.58 1.78 -6.22
N TRP A 176 7.73 1.40 -5.64
CA TRP A 176 7.80 0.42 -4.57
C TRP A 176 7.09 0.90 -3.30
N MET A 177 7.29 2.16 -2.91
CA MET A 177 6.58 2.83 -1.82
C MET A 177 5.08 2.79 -2.04
N ALA A 178 4.62 3.19 -3.23
CA ALA A 178 3.22 3.14 -3.60
C ALA A 178 2.66 1.71 -3.52
N PHE A 179 3.39 0.72 -4.04
CA PHE A 179 2.97 -0.69 -3.99
C PHE A 179 2.76 -1.17 -2.56
N HIS A 180 3.79 -1.10 -1.71
CA HIS A 180 3.64 -1.66 -0.36
C HIS A 180 2.69 -0.84 0.51
N ASN A 181 2.58 0.47 0.29
CA ASN A 181 1.66 1.31 1.07
C ASN A 181 0.20 1.02 0.70
N LYS A 182 -0.11 0.96 -0.61
CA LYS A 182 -1.47 0.67 -1.08
C LYS A 182 -1.90 -0.76 -0.76
N TYR A 183 -1.10 -1.78 -1.07
CA TYR A 183 -1.47 -3.16 -0.77
C TYR A 183 -1.70 -3.39 0.72
N SER A 184 -0.79 -2.91 1.57
CA SER A 184 -0.93 -3.08 3.02
C SER A 184 -2.14 -2.28 3.54
N GLY A 185 -2.25 -1.00 3.19
CA GLY A 185 -3.36 -0.14 3.63
C GLY A 185 -4.72 -0.67 3.20
N THR A 186 -4.87 -1.13 1.96
CA THR A 186 -6.11 -1.71 1.45
C THR A 186 -6.52 -2.96 2.21
N THR A 187 -5.57 -3.83 2.62
CA THR A 187 -5.91 -5.00 3.46
C THR A 187 -6.57 -4.57 4.77
N TRP A 188 -6.05 -3.54 5.44
CA TRP A 188 -6.64 -3.04 6.69
C TRP A 188 -7.96 -2.29 6.46
N ILE A 189 -8.07 -1.50 5.40
CA ILE A 189 -9.31 -0.77 5.09
C ILE A 189 -10.44 -1.74 4.72
N LEU A 190 -10.16 -2.75 3.89
CA LEU A 190 -11.15 -3.78 3.55
C LEU A 190 -11.59 -4.55 4.79
N TYR A 191 -10.70 -4.81 5.73
CA TYR A 191 -11.08 -5.39 7.02
C TYR A 191 -12.08 -4.49 7.77
N VAL A 192 -11.78 -3.20 7.92
CA VAL A 192 -12.67 -2.28 8.66
C VAL A 192 -14.03 -2.15 7.99
N LEU A 193 -14.08 -2.16 6.66
CA LEU A 193 -15.31 -2.02 5.87
C LEU A 193 -16.15 -3.31 5.80
N LEU A 194 -15.52 -4.48 5.93
CA LEU A 194 -16.18 -5.79 5.86
C LEU A 194 -16.50 -6.39 7.24
N ARG A 195 -16.17 -5.66 8.32
CA ARG A 195 -16.67 -5.94 9.66
C ARG A 195 -18.15 -5.62 9.75
#